data_AF-A0A7S4RN19-F1
#
_entry.id   AF-A0A7S4RN19-F1
#
_cell.length_a   1.000
_cell.length_b   1.000
_cell.length_c   1.000
_cell.angle_alpha   90.00
_cell.angle_beta   90.00
_cell.angle_gamma   90.00
#
_symmetry.space_group_name_H-M   'P 1'
#
loop_
_entity.id
_entity.type
_entity.pdbx_description
1 polymer ?
#
loop_
_entity_poly.entity_id
_entity_poly.type
_entity_poly.pdbx_seq_one_letter_code
_entity_poly.pdbx_strand_id
1 'polypeptide(L)'
;MMSRALLCLGLAVPSAHAADAVVSATLWKQAAQGQFLGDWNDRQNATSQTWYAGLDKLGKLQADSALALLRQEQKPVVDLFGLEVPAASLFYGLQAASLVFLWLYVWFSGGGDFYRHAFQCSVAVRPTWLPPRCLLFLHRPEIYLPICYSVPPLQALAAVLPGLRALRLLVALVTSAYQLAESSVTMSHRDYLMVYNCWGLALLPDHYAMGFALGLCVHFIASSGLAKLFIGGIDWARPDTMRSIMRTYGQLSFSQGGPWSPKMNRLLQDHDVFAGADTLGTLVFECVAVPLAFAVPAGSRIILGVSVLFMHVGIFAVQSAVIGIFFIPNIASYTLGFGADLAWGSPGWFCAALVCCLSMGTVALRMRLLPENWPITPLALFGWSGRQWNTMFGLFVTGRTRLVLGPDTARGPLGCFVVERTVRGGTSSELPRVYSAWDVCLGETTVQNEILEALDFDAMERPDWDATGFVRSVEAWLVSARRMIVVRSGEPLLRAYFVEVAGDGTVVKVLASGTRPERCPLLSDARL
;
A
#
# COMPACT_ATOMS: atom_id res chain seq x y z
N MET A 1 8.73 -6.56 28.75
CA MET A 1 8.27 -5.87 27.53
C MET A 1 7.10 -6.59 26.85
N MET A 2 7.13 -7.93 26.71
CA MET A 2 6.04 -8.75 26.14
C MET A 2 4.68 -8.59 26.86
N SER A 3 4.69 -8.39 28.18
CA SER A 3 3.48 -8.18 29.00
C SER A 3 2.82 -6.79 28.85
N ARG A 4 3.54 -5.77 28.35
CA ARG A 4 2.96 -4.46 28.03
C ARG A 4 2.32 -4.43 26.64
N ALA A 5 2.84 -5.21 25.68
CA ALA A 5 2.28 -5.32 24.34
C ALA A 5 0.95 -6.09 24.32
N LEU A 6 0.81 -7.13 25.15
CA LEU A 6 -0.44 -7.88 25.29
C LEU A 6 -1.54 -7.07 26.00
N LEU A 7 -1.17 -6.16 26.92
CA LEU A 7 -2.14 -5.26 27.57
C LEU A 7 -2.72 -4.21 26.61
N CYS A 8 -1.98 -3.81 25.57
CA CYS A 8 -2.47 -2.88 24.54
C CYS A 8 -3.42 -3.53 23.53
N LEU A 9 -3.44 -4.86 23.42
CA LEU A 9 -4.26 -5.56 22.42
C LEU A 9 -5.67 -5.89 22.89
N GLY A 10 -6.01 -5.70 24.18
CA GLY A 10 -7.39 -5.83 24.67
C GLY A 10 -8.07 -7.17 24.34
N LEU A 11 -7.30 -8.23 24.06
CA LEU A 11 -7.81 -9.56 23.71
C LEU A 11 -8.24 -10.31 24.97
N ALA A 12 -9.22 -9.75 25.69
CA ALA A 12 -10.12 -10.54 26.50
C ALA A 12 -11.30 -10.90 25.60
N VAL A 13 -11.52 -12.20 25.41
CA VAL A 13 -12.72 -12.74 24.75
C VAL A 13 -13.96 -12.11 25.40
N PRO A 14 -14.87 -11.45 24.66
CA PRO A 14 -16.10 -10.98 25.26
C PRO A 14 -16.97 -12.20 25.58
N SER A 15 -17.03 -12.59 26.86
CA SER A 15 -18.24 -13.21 27.38
C SER A 15 -19.36 -12.16 27.33
N ALA A 16 -20.58 -12.63 27.09
CA ALA A 16 -21.76 -11.87 26.70
C ALA A 16 -22.08 -10.65 27.60
N HIS A 17 -21.52 -9.46 27.32
CA HIS A 17 -21.92 -8.20 27.97
C HIS A 17 -21.77 -6.96 27.05
N ALA A 18 -22.18 -7.08 25.78
CA ALA A 18 -22.23 -5.92 24.85
C ALA A 18 -23.29 -4.86 25.24
N ALA A 19 -24.21 -5.18 26.16
CA ALA A 19 -25.25 -4.27 26.63
C ALA A 19 -24.70 -3.16 27.57
N ASP A 20 -23.60 -3.42 28.29
CA ASP A 20 -23.11 -2.51 29.33
C ASP A 20 -22.36 -1.29 28.78
N ALA A 21 -21.83 -1.37 27.56
CA ALA A 21 -21.10 -0.28 26.91
C ALA A 21 -22.00 0.88 26.43
N VAL A 22 -23.26 0.59 26.06
CA VAL A 22 -24.23 1.60 25.61
C VAL A 22 -24.82 2.39 26.80
N VAL A 23 -24.95 1.73 27.94
CA VAL A 23 -25.43 2.36 29.19
C VAL A 23 -24.41 3.37 29.72
N SER A 24 -23.11 3.09 29.60
CA SER A 24 -22.03 3.97 30.07
C SER A 24 -21.94 5.29 29.31
N ALA A 25 -22.19 5.30 27.98
CA ALA A 25 -22.18 6.52 27.16
C ALA A 25 -23.37 7.46 27.44
N THR A 26 -24.50 6.90 27.90
CA THR A 26 -25.70 7.68 28.25
C THR A 26 -25.54 8.36 29.62
N LEU A 27 -24.90 7.67 30.57
CA LEU A 27 -24.61 8.19 31.91
C LEU A 27 -23.60 9.35 31.89
N TRP A 28 -22.61 9.31 30.99
CA TRP A 28 -21.63 10.40 30.85
C TRP A 28 -22.23 11.71 30.31
N LYS A 29 -23.31 11.63 29.52
CA LYS A 29 -24.00 12.81 28.97
C LYS A 29 -24.87 13.52 30.01
N GLN A 30 -25.32 12.81 31.05
CA GLN A 30 -26.11 13.38 32.15
C GLN A 30 -25.24 13.87 33.32
N ALA A 31 -24.09 13.24 33.56
CA ALA A 31 -23.10 13.74 34.52
C ALA A 31 -22.51 15.12 34.12
N ALA A 32 -22.57 15.47 32.83
CA ALA A 32 -22.11 16.75 32.30
C ALA A 32 -23.09 17.94 32.51
N GLN A 33 -24.29 17.72 33.05
CA GLN A 33 -25.32 18.76 33.25
C GLN A 33 -25.43 19.25 34.72
N GLY A 34 -24.31 19.26 35.44
CA GLY A 34 -24.23 19.51 36.88
C GLY A 34 -25.23 20.51 37.46
N GLN A 35 -26.10 20.02 38.35
CA GLN A 35 -26.80 20.82 39.35
C GLN A 35 -26.96 20.04 40.67
N PHE A 36 -26.50 20.72 41.73
CA PHE A 36 -26.91 20.62 43.14
C PHE A 36 -26.44 19.46 44.04
N LEU A 37 -25.46 19.81 44.89
CA LEU A 37 -25.23 19.28 46.24
C LEU A 37 -26.32 19.80 47.20
N GLY A 38 -26.81 18.94 48.11
CA GLY A 38 -27.44 19.37 49.38
C GLY A 38 -28.73 18.62 49.75
N ASP A 39 -28.66 17.79 50.79
CA ASP A 39 -29.73 17.27 51.66
C ASP A 39 -31.09 16.91 51.05
N TRP A 40 -31.28 15.61 50.74
CA TRP A 40 -32.62 15.01 50.75
C TRP A 40 -32.63 13.47 50.91
N ASN A 41 -31.94 12.94 51.93
CA ASN A 41 -32.27 11.61 52.49
C ASN A 41 -33.51 11.82 53.37
N ASP A 42 -34.74 11.42 53.01
CA ASP A 42 -35.26 10.09 53.29
C ASP A 42 -36.65 9.84 52.65
N ARG A 43 -36.99 10.49 51.52
CA ARG A 43 -38.29 10.28 50.84
C ARG A 43 -38.24 9.86 49.37
N GLN A 44 -37.07 9.55 48.83
CA GLN A 44 -36.93 9.11 47.42
C GLN A 44 -36.85 7.60 47.19
N ASN A 45 -36.78 6.75 48.23
CA ASN A 45 -36.50 5.32 48.04
C ASN A 45 -37.61 4.50 47.37
N ALA A 46 -38.84 5.02 47.25
CA ALA A 46 -39.93 4.34 46.52
C ALA A 46 -40.11 4.84 45.07
N THR A 47 -39.77 6.09 44.78
CA THR A 47 -39.96 6.73 43.46
C THR A 47 -38.72 6.63 42.57
N SER A 48 -37.52 6.52 43.15
CA SER A 48 -36.29 6.31 42.41
C SER A 48 -36.21 4.89 41.82
N GLN A 49 -36.62 3.86 42.56
CA GLN A 49 -36.60 2.47 42.07
C GLN A 49 -37.55 2.24 40.87
N THR A 50 -38.71 2.90 40.85
CA THR A 50 -39.64 2.84 39.72
C THR A 50 -39.13 3.63 38.51
N TRP A 51 -38.43 4.75 38.73
CA TRP A 51 -37.76 5.50 37.66
C TRP A 51 -36.56 4.75 37.07
N TYR A 52 -35.70 4.15 37.90
CA TYR A 52 -34.57 3.33 37.43
C TYR A 52 -35.05 2.06 36.71
N ALA A 53 -36.10 1.39 37.19
CA ALA A 53 -36.70 0.27 36.47
C ALA A 53 -37.36 0.72 35.14
N GLY A 54 -37.95 1.91 35.10
CA GLY A 54 -38.51 2.50 33.88
C GLY A 54 -37.44 2.86 32.85
N LEU A 55 -36.32 3.45 33.28
CA LEU A 55 -35.17 3.79 32.43
C LEU A 55 -34.40 2.55 31.97
N ASP A 56 -34.26 1.52 32.81
CA ASP A 56 -33.66 0.25 32.44
C ASP A 56 -34.54 -0.51 31.43
N LYS A 57 -35.87 -0.41 31.58
CA LYS A 57 -36.83 -1.00 30.63
C LYS A 57 -36.93 -0.22 29.32
N LEU A 58 -36.84 1.12 29.35
CA LEU A 58 -36.75 1.97 28.14
C LEU A 58 -35.41 1.79 27.43
N GLY A 59 -34.31 1.69 28.18
CA GLY A 59 -32.98 1.37 27.66
C GLY A 59 -32.94 -0.02 27.03
N LYS A 60 -33.53 -1.03 27.67
CA LYS A 60 -33.69 -2.38 27.11
C LYS A 60 -34.61 -2.41 25.89
N LEU A 61 -35.76 -1.75 25.92
CA LEU A 61 -36.67 -1.68 24.77
C LEU A 61 -36.06 -0.95 23.58
N GLN A 62 -35.30 0.12 23.81
CA GLN A 62 -34.57 0.82 22.74
C GLN A 62 -33.37 0.01 22.26
N ALA A 63 -32.65 -0.68 23.14
CA ALA A 63 -31.55 -1.57 22.78
C ALA A 63 -32.04 -2.77 21.96
N ASP A 64 -33.13 -3.41 22.38
CA ASP A 64 -33.74 -4.55 21.70
C ASP A 64 -34.36 -4.14 20.36
N SER A 65 -34.98 -2.96 20.27
CA SER A 65 -35.50 -2.42 19.02
C SER A 65 -34.37 -1.99 18.07
N ALA A 66 -33.29 -1.42 18.58
CA ALA A 66 -32.10 -1.09 17.80
C ALA A 66 -31.38 -2.37 17.33
N LEU A 67 -31.27 -3.40 18.19
CA LEU A 67 -30.74 -4.72 17.84
C LEU A 67 -31.61 -5.43 16.81
N ALA A 68 -32.94 -5.31 16.90
CA ALA A 68 -33.87 -5.86 15.91
C ALA A 68 -33.73 -5.15 14.56
N LEU A 69 -33.63 -3.82 14.53
CA LEU A 69 -33.37 -3.04 13.32
C LEU A 69 -31.99 -3.35 12.71
N LEU A 70 -30.96 -3.53 13.55
CA LEU A 70 -29.62 -3.94 13.12
C LEU A 70 -29.59 -5.37 12.54
N ARG A 71 -30.47 -6.26 13.01
CA ARG A 71 -30.61 -7.63 12.47
C ARG A 71 -31.40 -7.67 11.16
N GLN A 72 -32.30 -6.73 10.91
CA GLN A 72 -33.16 -6.74 9.72
C GLN A 72 -32.45 -6.26 8.43
N GLU A 73 -31.33 -5.53 8.53
CA GLU A 73 -30.51 -5.09 7.38
C GLU A 73 -29.46 -6.14 6.90
N GLN A 74 -29.28 -7.28 7.58
CA GLN A 74 -28.21 -8.25 7.26
C GLN A 74 -28.69 -9.39 6.34
N LYS A 75 -28.80 -9.12 5.03
CA LYS A 75 -29.02 -10.15 3.99
C LYS A 75 -27.84 -10.48 3.08
N PRO A 76 -26.86 -9.60 2.82
CA PRO A 76 -25.71 -9.97 2.00
C PRO A 76 -24.70 -10.70 2.86
N VAL A 77 -24.72 -12.00 2.67
CA VAL A 77 -23.87 -12.98 3.31
C VAL A 77 -22.82 -13.40 2.31
N VAL A 78 -21.56 -13.51 2.75
CA VAL A 78 -20.55 -14.24 1.99
C VAL A 78 -20.63 -15.70 2.41
N ASP A 79 -20.96 -16.58 1.47
CA ASP A 79 -20.93 -18.03 1.68
C ASP A 79 -19.49 -18.52 1.53
N LEU A 80 -18.81 -18.70 2.66
CA LEU A 80 -17.50 -19.32 2.73
C LEU A 80 -17.65 -20.76 3.19
N PHE A 81 -17.71 -21.69 2.22
CA PHE A 81 -17.78 -23.12 2.49
C PHE A 81 -19.01 -23.53 3.33
N GLY A 82 -20.16 -22.91 3.09
CA GLY A 82 -21.41 -23.12 3.82
C GLY A 82 -21.57 -22.27 5.06
N LEU A 83 -20.60 -21.39 5.39
CA LEU A 83 -20.71 -20.46 6.51
C LEU A 83 -21.17 -19.10 6.05
N GLU A 84 -22.32 -18.70 6.56
CA GLU A 84 -22.92 -17.40 6.30
C GLU A 84 -22.33 -16.31 7.23
N VAL A 85 -21.46 -15.45 6.69
CA VAL A 85 -20.86 -14.33 7.45
C VAL A 85 -21.19 -12.97 6.80
N PRO A 86 -21.56 -11.93 7.58
CA PRO A 86 -21.74 -10.58 7.03
C PRO A 86 -20.47 -10.09 6.34
N ALA A 87 -20.60 -9.53 5.13
CA ALA A 87 -19.47 -9.10 4.30
C ALA A 87 -18.49 -8.17 5.04
N ALA A 88 -19.02 -7.20 5.79
CA ALA A 88 -18.21 -6.29 6.60
C ALA A 88 -17.46 -7.01 7.73
N SER A 89 -18.11 -7.95 8.43
CA SER A 89 -17.48 -8.73 9.50
C SER A 89 -16.30 -9.54 8.98
N LEU A 90 -16.51 -10.22 7.86
CA LEU A 90 -15.49 -11.02 7.20
C LEU A 90 -14.30 -10.16 6.76
N PHE A 91 -14.56 -9.08 6.02
CA PHE A 91 -13.52 -8.21 5.50
C PHE A 91 -12.69 -7.58 6.63
N TYR A 92 -13.35 -6.90 7.58
CA TYR A 92 -12.62 -6.20 8.65
C TYR A 92 -11.90 -7.18 9.59
N GLY A 93 -12.47 -8.36 9.85
CA GLY A 93 -11.84 -9.38 10.67
C GLY A 93 -10.57 -9.95 10.03
N LEU A 94 -10.65 -10.34 8.75
CA LEU A 94 -9.49 -10.81 7.99
C LEU A 94 -8.44 -9.70 7.82
N GLN A 95 -8.85 -8.46 7.58
CA GLN A 95 -7.94 -7.33 7.43
C GLN A 95 -7.18 -7.06 8.74
N ALA A 96 -7.88 -7.02 9.87
CA ALA A 96 -7.24 -6.85 11.17
C ALA A 96 -6.24 -7.98 11.46
N ALA A 97 -6.64 -9.24 11.24
CA ALA A 97 -5.78 -10.40 11.45
C ALA A 97 -4.52 -10.37 10.57
N SER A 98 -4.67 -10.05 9.28
CA SER A 98 -3.56 -9.96 8.33
C SER A 98 -2.57 -8.83 8.66
N LEU A 99 -3.06 -7.66 9.10
CA LEU A 99 -2.21 -6.55 9.53
C LEU A 99 -1.46 -6.87 10.83
N VAL A 100 -2.12 -7.50 11.81
CA VAL A 100 -1.47 -7.97 13.05
C VAL A 100 -0.41 -9.01 12.72
N PHE A 101 -0.71 -9.96 11.82
CA PHE A 101 0.26 -10.94 11.36
C PHE A 101 1.49 -10.28 10.73
N LEU A 102 1.29 -9.32 9.82
CA LEU A 102 2.39 -8.60 9.17
C LEU A 102 3.24 -7.84 10.20
N TRP A 103 2.60 -7.15 11.14
CA TRP A 103 3.28 -6.43 12.21
C TRP A 103 4.12 -7.38 13.08
N LEU A 104 3.55 -8.52 13.51
CA LEU A 104 4.27 -9.54 14.27
C LEU A 104 5.41 -10.15 13.46
N TYR A 105 5.20 -10.45 12.18
CA TYR A 105 6.23 -11.01 11.32
C TYR A 105 7.43 -10.08 11.24
N VAL A 106 7.23 -8.79 10.96
CA VAL A 106 8.32 -7.80 10.87
C VAL A 106 8.99 -7.63 12.24
N TRP A 107 8.21 -7.62 13.32
CA TRP A 107 8.75 -7.56 14.68
C TRP A 107 9.70 -8.72 14.99
N PHE A 108 9.27 -9.96 14.73
CA PHE A 108 10.06 -11.15 15.04
C PHE A 108 11.23 -11.37 14.08
N SER A 109 11.08 -11.05 12.78
CA SER A 109 12.12 -11.27 11.77
C SER A 109 13.15 -10.14 11.70
N GLY A 110 12.73 -8.89 11.92
CA GLY A 110 13.56 -7.70 11.81
C GLY A 110 14.07 -7.15 13.14
N GLY A 111 13.47 -7.56 14.27
CA GLY A 111 13.78 -7.01 15.59
C GLY A 111 13.32 -5.56 15.78
N GLY A 112 12.38 -5.09 14.96
CA GLY A 112 11.96 -3.70 14.90
C GLY A 112 10.45 -3.55 14.76
N ASP A 113 9.94 -2.38 15.16
CA ASP A 113 8.54 -2.02 14.96
C ASP A 113 8.30 -1.67 13.49
N PHE A 114 7.40 -2.44 12.85
CA PHE A 114 7.02 -2.24 11.44
C PHE A 114 6.73 -0.77 11.11
N TYR A 115 5.95 -0.09 11.96
CA TYR A 115 5.54 1.28 11.69
C TYR A 115 6.67 2.29 11.87
N ARG A 116 7.68 1.99 12.70
CA ARG A 116 8.81 2.91 12.89
C ARG A 116 9.77 2.94 11.70
N HIS A 117 9.75 1.93 10.83
CA HIS A 117 10.54 1.95 9.60
C HIS A 117 10.18 3.12 8.68
N ALA A 118 8.94 3.62 8.72
CA ALA A 118 8.53 4.80 7.97
C ALA A 118 9.37 6.05 8.32
N PHE A 119 9.84 6.18 9.56
CA PHE A 119 10.68 7.32 9.98
C PHE A 119 12.12 7.24 9.47
N GLN A 120 12.53 6.09 8.94
CA GLN A 120 13.83 5.93 8.32
C GLN A 120 13.80 6.36 6.85
N CYS A 121 12.61 6.52 6.26
CA CYS A 121 12.45 7.01 4.91
C CYS A 121 12.76 8.51 4.87
N SER A 122 13.68 8.89 3.98
CA SER A 122 14.13 10.28 3.89
C SER A 122 13.31 11.12 2.92
N VAL A 123 12.55 10.48 2.02
CA VAL A 123 11.75 11.14 0.99
C VAL A 123 10.32 10.64 1.07
N ALA A 124 9.36 11.55 0.92
CA ALA A 124 7.96 11.25 0.76
C ALA A 124 7.43 11.80 -0.58
N VAL A 125 6.55 11.04 -1.24
CA VAL A 125 5.83 11.42 -2.45
C VAL A 125 4.44 11.87 -2.03
N ARG A 126 4.13 13.15 -2.21
CA ARG A 126 2.79 13.68 -1.95
C ARG A 126 1.88 13.55 -3.18
N PRO A 127 0.56 13.40 -2.99
CA PRO A 127 -0.38 13.71 -4.05
C PRO A 127 -0.34 15.20 -4.44
N THR A 128 -0.62 15.51 -5.71
CA THR A 128 -0.53 16.87 -6.26
C THR A 128 -1.44 17.85 -5.55
N TRP A 129 -2.61 17.39 -5.13
CA TRP A 129 -3.64 18.19 -4.46
C TRP A 129 -3.37 18.45 -2.97
N LEU A 130 -2.44 17.70 -2.35
CA LEU A 130 -2.14 17.82 -0.92
C LEU A 130 -0.94 18.76 -0.71
N PRO A 131 -1.08 19.82 0.10
CA PRO A 131 0.06 20.66 0.47
C PRO A 131 1.14 19.87 1.23
N PRO A 132 2.44 20.11 0.99
CA PRO A 132 3.53 19.41 1.68
C PRO A 132 3.41 19.46 3.21
N ARG A 133 3.01 20.61 3.77
CA ARG A 133 2.82 20.79 5.22
C ARG A 133 1.83 19.80 5.84
N CYS A 134 0.79 19.42 5.11
CA CYS A 134 -0.22 18.47 5.60
C CYS A 134 0.36 17.05 5.64
N LEU A 135 1.12 16.67 4.61
CA LEU A 135 1.81 15.38 4.60
C LEU A 135 2.86 15.30 5.71
N LEU A 136 3.69 16.33 5.86
CA LEU A 136 4.70 16.39 6.92
C LEU A 136 4.08 16.36 8.32
N PHE A 137 2.90 16.96 8.49
CA PHE A 137 2.15 16.87 9.75
C PHE A 137 1.72 15.42 10.04
N LEU A 138 1.23 14.68 9.04
CA LEU A 138 0.87 13.26 9.19
C LEU A 138 2.06 12.38 9.57
N HIS A 139 3.28 12.76 9.17
CA HIS A 139 4.52 12.04 9.50
C HIS A 139 5.13 12.40 10.87
N ARG A 140 4.51 13.29 11.65
CA ARG A 140 4.95 13.52 13.02
C ARG A 140 4.73 12.24 13.85
N PRO A 141 5.71 11.77 14.64
CA PRO A 141 5.57 10.53 15.41
C PRO A 141 4.32 10.49 16.31
N GLU A 142 3.94 11.65 16.85
CA GLU A 142 2.77 11.84 17.72
C GLU A 142 1.43 11.69 16.98
N ILE A 143 1.45 11.76 15.64
CA ILE A 143 0.26 11.63 14.78
C ILE A 143 0.30 10.28 14.05
N TYR A 144 1.42 9.97 13.40
CA TYR A 144 1.59 8.77 12.59
C TYR A 144 1.40 7.49 13.38
N LEU A 145 2.08 7.34 14.53
CA LEU A 145 2.03 6.10 15.28
C LEU A 145 0.63 5.80 15.83
N PRO A 146 -0.09 6.74 16.47
CA PRO A 146 -1.47 6.50 16.87
C PRO A 146 -2.38 6.08 15.71
N ILE A 147 -2.24 6.73 14.55
CA ILE A 147 -3.01 6.35 13.35
C ILE A 147 -2.71 4.89 12.97
N CYS A 148 -1.45 4.52 12.78
CA CYS A 148 -1.04 3.15 12.42
C CYS A 148 -1.56 2.10 13.41
N TYR A 149 -1.36 2.34 14.70
CA TYR A 149 -1.75 1.40 15.75
C TYR A 149 -3.26 1.30 15.95
N SER A 150 -4.02 2.32 15.54
CA SER A 150 -5.48 2.30 15.64
C SER A 150 -6.15 1.52 14.51
N VAL A 151 -5.49 1.30 13.37
CA VAL A 151 -6.11 0.61 12.21
C VAL A 151 -6.57 -0.82 12.56
N PRO A 152 -5.70 -1.74 13.04
CA PRO A 152 -6.14 -3.10 13.36
C PRO A 152 -7.25 -3.21 14.42
N PRO A 153 -7.20 -2.52 15.58
CA PRO A 153 -8.27 -2.62 16.57
C PRO A 153 -9.58 -1.99 16.10
N LEU A 154 -9.54 -0.90 15.32
CA LEU A 154 -10.76 -0.33 14.73
C LEU A 154 -11.40 -1.28 13.72
N GLN A 155 -10.60 -1.95 12.89
CA GLN A 155 -11.09 -3.00 11.99
C GLN A 155 -11.67 -4.17 12.78
N ALA A 156 -10.98 -4.67 13.81
CA ALA A 156 -11.51 -5.73 14.68
C ALA A 156 -12.85 -5.32 15.32
N LEU A 157 -12.98 -4.08 15.79
CA LEU A 157 -14.23 -3.56 16.34
C LEU A 157 -15.34 -3.48 15.27
N ALA A 158 -15.01 -3.01 14.07
CA ALA A 158 -15.95 -2.97 12.94
C ALA A 158 -16.36 -4.38 12.46
N ALA A 159 -15.52 -5.39 12.68
CA ALA A 159 -15.84 -6.77 12.40
C ALA A 159 -16.90 -7.32 13.37
N VAL A 160 -16.82 -6.95 14.65
CA VAL A 160 -17.77 -7.34 15.71
C VAL A 160 -19.07 -6.54 15.64
N LEU A 161 -18.99 -5.27 15.23
CA LEU A 161 -20.12 -4.35 15.12
C LEU A 161 -20.36 -3.95 13.65
N PRO A 162 -20.61 -4.90 12.74
CA PRO A 162 -20.69 -4.61 11.32
C PRO A 162 -21.85 -3.66 11.01
N GLY A 163 -22.95 -3.65 11.75
CA GLY A 163 -24.09 -2.76 11.45
C GLY A 163 -23.84 -1.27 11.71
N LEU A 164 -22.77 -0.91 12.44
CA LEU A 164 -22.54 0.48 12.86
C LEU A 164 -21.82 1.28 11.76
N ARG A 165 -22.57 1.90 10.85
CA ARG A 165 -22.00 2.66 9.71
C ARG A 165 -21.05 3.78 10.11
N ALA A 166 -21.33 4.47 11.23
CA ALA A 166 -20.43 5.51 11.76
C ALA A 166 -19.04 4.97 12.10
N LEU A 167 -18.96 3.74 12.63
CA LEU A 167 -17.70 3.07 12.90
C LEU A 167 -16.99 2.68 11.60
N ARG A 168 -17.72 2.15 10.60
CA ARG A 168 -17.15 1.87 9.27
C ARG A 168 -16.55 3.12 8.62
N LEU A 169 -17.25 4.26 8.72
CA LEU A 169 -16.76 5.55 8.22
C LEU A 169 -15.49 5.99 8.96
N LEU A 170 -15.45 5.84 10.29
CA LEU A 170 -14.25 6.12 11.07
C LEU A 170 -13.08 5.21 10.63
N VAL A 171 -13.32 3.91 10.43
CA VAL A 171 -12.31 2.98 9.93
C VAL A 171 -11.81 3.41 8.55
N ALA A 172 -12.69 3.80 7.63
CA ALA A 172 -12.30 4.29 6.31
C ALA A 172 -11.43 5.55 6.37
N LEU A 173 -11.80 6.52 7.22
CA LEU A 173 -11.03 7.76 7.43
C LEU A 173 -9.64 7.48 8.01
N VAL A 174 -9.56 6.67 9.07
CA VAL A 174 -8.29 6.33 9.73
C VAL A 174 -7.40 5.50 8.81
N THR A 175 -7.98 4.53 8.09
CA THR A 175 -7.25 3.71 7.10
C THR A 175 -6.72 4.57 5.95
N SER A 176 -7.48 5.57 5.50
CA SER A 176 -7.03 6.53 4.48
C SER A 176 -5.88 7.38 4.97
N ALA A 177 -5.94 7.88 6.21
CA ALA A 177 -4.86 8.66 6.81
C ALA A 177 -3.58 7.82 6.99
N TYR A 178 -3.73 6.59 7.48
CA TYR A 178 -2.66 5.61 7.59
C TYR A 178 -2.00 5.37 6.24
N GLN A 179 -2.79 5.01 5.24
CA GLN A 179 -2.26 4.56 3.96
C GLN A 179 -1.74 5.73 3.13
N LEU A 180 -2.31 6.95 3.24
CA LEU A 180 -1.71 8.16 2.68
C LEU A 180 -0.31 8.40 3.28
N ALA A 181 -0.18 8.34 4.61
CA ALA A 181 1.12 8.54 5.25
C ALA A 181 2.11 7.42 4.88
N GLU A 182 1.70 6.15 4.97
CA GLU A 182 2.55 5.00 4.66
C GLU A 182 2.98 5.01 3.19
N SER A 183 2.04 5.07 2.25
CA SER A 183 2.35 5.03 0.81
C SER A 183 3.14 6.25 0.34
N SER A 184 3.04 7.39 1.03
CA SER A 184 3.86 8.54 0.68
C SER A 184 5.35 8.26 0.88
N VAL A 185 5.75 7.52 1.91
CA VAL A 185 7.17 7.20 2.15
C VAL A 185 7.58 5.85 1.59
N THR A 186 6.64 4.92 1.48
CA THR A 186 6.94 3.58 1.00
C THR A 186 6.71 3.39 -0.49
N MET A 187 5.90 4.26 -1.12
CA MET A 187 5.41 4.10 -2.49
C MET A 187 4.76 2.74 -2.73
N SER A 188 4.31 2.10 -1.65
CA SER A 188 3.71 0.78 -1.67
C SER A 188 2.26 0.91 -2.13
N HIS A 189 1.91 0.15 -3.16
CA HIS A 189 0.52 0.06 -3.63
C HIS A 189 -0.29 -1.02 -2.92
N ARG A 190 0.32 -1.74 -1.97
CA ARG A 190 -0.27 -2.95 -1.40
C ARG A 190 -1.59 -2.71 -0.67
N ASP A 191 -1.77 -1.54 -0.07
CA ASP A 191 -2.88 -1.25 0.86
C ASP A 191 -4.02 -0.45 0.21
N TYR A 192 -3.95 -0.13 -1.09
CA TYR A 192 -5.00 0.64 -1.76
C TYR A 192 -6.33 -0.13 -1.83
N LEU A 193 -6.30 -1.44 -2.07
CA LEU A 193 -7.52 -2.28 -2.06
C LEU A 193 -8.23 -2.21 -0.70
N MET A 194 -7.47 -2.24 0.39
CA MET A 194 -8.01 -2.08 1.74
C MET A 194 -8.73 -0.73 1.90
N VAL A 195 -8.07 0.38 1.52
CA VAL A 195 -8.67 1.73 1.61
C VAL A 195 -9.98 1.80 0.83
N TYR A 196 -9.98 1.33 -0.42
CA TYR A 196 -11.17 1.38 -1.24
C TYR A 196 -12.29 0.51 -0.69
N ASN A 197 -12.01 -0.70 -0.24
CA ASN A 197 -13.01 -1.58 0.37
C ASN A 197 -13.59 -1.01 1.67
N CYS A 198 -12.78 -0.36 2.52
CA CYS A 198 -13.28 0.36 3.70
C CYS A 198 -14.31 1.44 3.30
N TRP A 199 -14.02 2.23 2.26
CA TRP A 199 -14.97 3.22 1.75
C TRP A 199 -16.22 2.60 1.12
N GLY A 200 -16.06 1.54 0.33
CA GLY A 200 -17.17 0.79 -0.26
C GLY A 200 -18.13 0.28 0.82
N LEU A 201 -17.61 -0.37 1.86
CA LEU A 201 -18.41 -0.90 2.98
C LEU A 201 -18.99 0.21 3.88
N ALA A 202 -18.38 1.39 3.93
CA ALA A 202 -18.88 2.52 4.73
C ALA A 202 -20.02 3.28 4.02
N LEU A 203 -19.94 3.42 2.69
CA LEU A 203 -20.84 4.29 1.91
C LEU A 203 -21.92 3.54 1.14
N LEU A 204 -21.65 2.30 0.72
CA LEU A 204 -22.56 1.55 -0.14
C LEU A 204 -23.34 0.52 0.67
N PRO A 205 -24.57 0.19 0.24
CA PRO A 205 -25.21 -1.05 0.67
C PRO A 205 -24.31 -2.25 0.37
N ASP A 206 -24.30 -3.23 1.25
CA ASP A 206 -23.33 -4.34 1.23
C ASP A 206 -23.30 -5.11 -0.12
N HIS A 207 -24.44 -5.28 -0.82
CA HIS A 207 -24.44 -5.91 -2.16
C HIS A 207 -23.71 -5.08 -3.23
N TYR A 208 -23.80 -3.75 -3.17
CA TYR A 208 -22.99 -2.87 -4.01
C TYR A 208 -21.53 -2.84 -3.55
N ALA A 209 -21.27 -2.93 -2.24
CA ALA A 209 -19.91 -2.98 -1.69
C ALA A 209 -19.17 -4.26 -2.13
N MET A 210 -19.84 -5.41 -2.14
CA MET A 210 -19.29 -6.66 -2.69
C MET A 210 -19.02 -6.55 -4.19
N GLY A 211 -19.94 -5.95 -4.95
CA GLY A 211 -19.72 -5.60 -6.36
C GLY A 211 -18.52 -4.70 -6.56
N PHE A 212 -18.42 -3.64 -5.76
CA PHE A 212 -17.30 -2.71 -5.76
C PHE A 212 -15.98 -3.44 -5.47
N ALA A 213 -15.94 -4.31 -4.46
CA ALA A 213 -14.78 -5.12 -4.11
C ALA A 213 -14.34 -6.06 -5.24
N LEU A 214 -15.28 -6.75 -5.91
CA LEU A 214 -15.00 -7.58 -7.08
C LEU A 214 -14.40 -6.73 -8.20
N GLY A 215 -15.03 -5.59 -8.51
CA GLY A 215 -14.55 -4.65 -9.52
C GLY A 215 -13.13 -4.15 -9.25
N LEU A 216 -12.82 -3.84 -7.99
CA LEU A 216 -11.48 -3.47 -7.54
C LEU A 216 -10.46 -4.59 -7.69
N CYS A 217 -10.80 -5.83 -7.27
CA CYS A 217 -9.90 -6.97 -7.41
C CYS A 217 -9.53 -7.21 -8.88
N VAL A 218 -10.53 -7.21 -9.76
CA VAL A 218 -10.31 -7.36 -11.20
C VAL A 218 -9.50 -6.19 -11.74
N HIS A 219 -9.87 -4.95 -11.42
CA HIS A 219 -9.14 -3.76 -11.85
C HIS A 219 -7.67 -3.81 -11.44
N PHE A 220 -7.37 -4.11 -10.18
CA PHE A 220 -6.00 -4.07 -9.66
C PHE A 220 -5.09 -5.08 -10.36
N ILE A 221 -5.57 -6.31 -10.45
CA ILE A 221 -4.79 -7.41 -11.03
C ILE A 221 -4.68 -7.25 -12.55
N ALA A 222 -5.78 -6.91 -13.23
CA ALA A 222 -5.74 -6.73 -14.67
C ALA A 222 -4.96 -5.50 -15.11
N SER A 223 -5.00 -4.40 -14.35
CA SER A 223 -4.18 -3.21 -14.64
C SER A 223 -2.69 -3.50 -14.44
N SER A 224 -2.33 -4.33 -13.47
CA SER A 224 -0.97 -4.85 -13.31
C SER A 224 -0.50 -5.62 -14.54
N GLY A 225 -1.34 -6.51 -15.09
CA GLY A 225 -1.05 -7.23 -16.33
C GLY A 225 -0.93 -6.30 -17.55
N LEU A 226 -1.87 -5.37 -17.72
CA LEU A 226 -1.82 -4.40 -18.83
C LEU A 226 -0.62 -3.47 -18.73
N ALA A 227 -0.22 -3.05 -17.53
CA ALA A 227 0.95 -2.20 -17.32
C ALA A 227 2.23 -2.92 -17.77
N LYS A 228 2.35 -4.24 -17.55
CA LYS A 228 3.46 -5.05 -18.07
C LYS A 228 3.52 -5.06 -19.59
N LEU A 229 2.37 -5.23 -20.25
CA LEU A 229 2.29 -5.19 -21.71
C LEU A 229 2.55 -3.77 -22.25
N PHE A 230 2.11 -2.74 -21.53
CA PHE A 230 2.28 -1.35 -21.94
C PHE A 230 3.75 -0.88 -21.83
N ILE A 231 4.42 -1.22 -20.73
CA ILE A 231 5.80 -0.80 -20.45
C ILE A 231 6.81 -1.75 -21.12
N GLY A 232 6.68 -3.05 -20.84
CA GLY A 232 7.60 -4.09 -21.32
C GLY A 232 7.32 -4.58 -22.74
N GLY A 233 6.18 -4.22 -23.31
CA GLY A 233 5.75 -4.72 -24.61
C GLY A 233 5.54 -6.23 -24.62
N ILE A 234 5.57 -6.82 -25.81
CA ILE A 234 5.50 -8.28 -25.97
C ILE A 234 6.73 -8.99 -25.38
N ASP A 235 7.84 -8.28 -25.23
CA ASP A 235 9.09 -8.80 -24.68
C ASP A 235 8.94 -9.18 -23.20
N TRP A 236 7.93 -8.64 -22.50
CA TRP A 236 7.62 -9.06 -21.13
C TRP A 236 7.29 -10.56 -21.05
N ALA A 237 6.65 -11.12 -22.07
CA ALA A 237 6.27 -12.54 -22.14
C ALA A 237 7.46 -13.49 -22.39
N ARG A 238 8.69 -12.98 -22.58
CA ARG A 238 9.87 -13.82 -22.78
C ARG A 238 10.40 -14.37 -21.45
N PRO A 239 10.90 -15.63 -21.41
CA PRO A 239 11.49 -16.23 -20.20
C PRO A 239 12.57 -15.36 -19.53
N ASP A 240 13.33 -14.59 -20.33
CA ASP A 240 14.37 -13.69 -19.84
C ASP A 240 13.87 -12.62 -18.86
N THR A 241 12.59 -12.23 -18.94
CA THR A 241 11.99 -11.27 -18.00
C THR A 241 11.98 -11.84 -16.58
N MET A 242 11.31 -12.98 -16.36
CA MET A 242 11.26 -13.56 -15.02
C MET A 242 12.63 -14.04 -14.55
N ARG A 243 13.48 -14.55 -15.46
CA ARG A 243 14.86 -14.89 -15.13
C ARG A 243 15.64 -13.69 -14.58
N SER A 244 15.53 -12.53 -15.22
CA SER A 244 16.24 -11.32 -14.80
C SER A 244 15.75 -10.84 -13.42
N ILE A 245 14.43 -10.83 -13.21
CA ILE A 245 13.82 -10.50 -11.92
C ILE A 245 14.27 -11.47 -10.83
N MET A 246 14.14 -12.78 -11.07
CA MET A 246 14.53 -13.82 -10.11
C MET A 246 16.02 -13.80 -9.79
N ARG A 247 16.88 -13.48 -10.77
CA ARG A 247 18.33 -13.34 -10.58
C ARG A 247 18.64 -12.17 -9.63
N THR A 248 17.99 -11.03 -9.83
CA THR A 248 18.15 -9.87 -8.93
C THR A 248 17.82 -10.24 -7.49
N TYR A 249 16.64 -10.81 -7.23
CA TYR A 249 16.27 -11.19 -5.86
C TYR A 249 17.04 -12.40 -5.32
N GLY A 250 17.48 -13.31 -6.19
CA GLY A 250 18.28 -14.47 -5.81
C GLY A 250 19.67 -14.13 -5.27
N GLN A 251 20.14 -12.90 -5.52
CA GLN A 251 21.39 -12.35 -4.95
C GLN A 251 21.20 -11.83 -3.51
N LEU A 252 19.96 -11.62 -3.07
CA LEU A 252 19.65 -11.11 -1.75
C LEU A 252 19.53 -12.26 -0.75
N SER A 253 19.99 -12.01 0.48
CA SER A 253 19.67 -12.90 1.60
C SER A 253 18.17 -12.79 1.97
N PHE A 254 17.64 -13.80 2.66
CA PHE A 254 16.25 -13.79 3.14
C PHE A 254 15.94 -12.54 3.99
N SER A 255 16.88 -12.11 4.84
CA SER A 255 16.73 -10.92 5.69
C SER A 255 16.78 -9.58 4.93
N GLN A 256 17.25 -9.60 3.69
CA GLN A 256 17.22 -8.49 2.73
C GLN A 256 16.02 -8.57 1.77
N GLY A 257 15.16 -9.58 1.92
CA GLY A 257 13.99 -9.79 1.06
C GLY A 257 14.22 -10.71 -0.13
N GLY A 258 15.30 -11.49 -0.14
CA GLY A 258 15.48 -12.60 -1.08
C GLY A 258 14.41 -13.68 -0.96
N PRO A 259 14.41 -14.69 -1.84
CA PRO A 259 13.42 -15.76 -1.84
C PRO A 259 13.57 -16.66 -0.60
N TRP A 260 12.46 -17.25 -0.14
CA TRP A 260 12.53 -18.26 0.92
C TRP A 260 13.32 -19.51 0.51
N SER A 261 13.23 -19.92 -0.77
CA SER A 261 13.95 -21.06 -1.32
C SER A 261 14.91 -20.62 -2.46
N PRO A 262 16.17 -20.28 -2.15
CA PRO A 262 17.20 -19.99 -3.15
C PRO A 262 17.47 -21.15 -4.12
N LYS A 263 17.13 -22.39 -3.74
CA LYS A 263 17.26 -23.56 -4.62
C LYS A 263 16.16 -23.57 -5.69
N MET A 264 14.91 -23.32 -5.31
CA MET A 264 13.81 -23.22 -6.27
C MET A 264 13.97 -22.01 -7.18
N ASN A 265 14.36 -20.86 -6.62
CA ASN A 265 14.69 -19.66 -7.38
C ASN A 265 15.74 -19.93 -8.48
N ARG A 266 16.81 -20.70 -8.18
CA ARG A 266 17.81 -21.11 -9.18
C ARG A 266 17.26 -22.10 -10.20
N LEU A 267 16.52 -23.11 -9.75
CA LEU A 267 15.88 -24.08 -10.64
C LEU A 267 15.00 -23.40 -11.70
N LEU A 268 14.18 -22.42 -11.30
CA LEU A 268 13.33 -21.67 -12.22
C LEU A 268 14.15 -20.79 -13.19
N GLN A 269 15.28 -20.23 -12.74
CA GLN A 269 16.17 -19.45 -13.61
C GLN A 269 16.89 -20.30 -14.66
N ASP A 270 17.33 -21.50 -14.26
CA ASP A 270 18.16 -22.38 -15.08
C ASP A 270 17.37 -23.10 -16.19
N HIS A 271 16.03 -23.07 -16.14
CA HIS A 271 15.16 -23.74 -17.11
C HIS A 271 14.21 -22.75 -17.80
N ASP A 272 14.40 -22.51 -19.10
CA ASP A 272 13.55 -21.63 -19.93
C ASP A 272 12.07 -21.99 -19.86
N VAL A 273 11.74 -23.28 -19.74
CA VAL A 273 10.35 -23.75 -19.66
C VAL A 273 9.66 -23.20 -18.41
N PHE A 274 10.32 -23.18 -17.25
CA PHE A 274 9.72 -22.69 -16.02
C PHE A 274 9.61 -21.16 -16.03
N ALA A 275 10.68 -20.44 -16.39
CA ALA A 275 10.63 -18.98 -16.50
C ALA A 275 9.62 -18.51 -17.58
N GLY A 276 9.50 -19.24 -18.68
CA GLY A 276 8.49 -19.01 -19.72
C GLY A 276 7.07 -19.29 -19.24
N ALA A 277 6.86 -20.39 -18.50
CA ALA A 277 5.57 -20.69 -17.89
C ALA A 277 5.16 -19.63 -16.86
N ASP A 278 6.09 -19.10 -16.06
CA ASP A 278 5.79 -18.06 -15.07
C ASP A 278 5.43 -16.72 -15.71
N THR A 279 6.18 -16.29 -16.73
CA THR A 279 5.88 -15.06 -17.48
C THR A 279 4.54 -15.14 -18.22
N LEU A 280 4.35 -16.19 -19.03
CA LEU A 280 3.10 -16.37 -19.76
C LEU A 280 1.92 -16.61 -18.81
N GLY A 281 2.13 -17.41 -17.77
CA GLY A 281 1.12 -17.71 -16.75
C GLY A 281 0.65 -16.45 -16.03
N THR A 282 1.58 -15.55 -15.67
CA THR A 282 1.25 -14.26 -15.05
C THR A 282 0.42 -13.39 -15.99
N LEU A 283 0.83 -13.24 -17.26
CA LEU A 283 0.06 -12.44 -18.22
C LEU A 283 -1.32 -13.02 -18.50
N VAL A 284 -1.43 -14.33 -18.71
CA VAL A 284 -2.71 -15.02 -18.93
C VAL A 284 -3.60 -14.86 -17.70
N PHE A 285 -3.04 -15.02 -16.50
CA PHE A 285 -3.79 -14.87 -15.27
C PHE A 285 -4.32 -13.44 -15.09
N GLU A 286 -3.43 -12.45 -15.18
CA GLU A 286 -3.76 -11.05 -14.94
C GLU A 286 -4.65 -10.46 -16.04
N CYS A 287 -4.35 -10.72 -17.32
CA CYS A 287 -5.03 -10.09 -18.46
C CYS A 287 -6.25 -10.87 -18.96
N VAL A 288 -6.40 -12.15 -18.61
CA VAL A 288 -7.48 -13.01 -19.13
C VAL A 288 -8.27 -13.65 -18.01
N ALA A 289 -7.63 -14.49 -17.19
CA ALA A 289 -8.35 -15.30 -16.19
C ALA A 289 -9.09 -14.43 -15.17
N VAL A 290 -8.47 -13.37 -14.68
CA VAL A 290 -9.06 -12.47 -13.69
C VAL A 290 -10.19 -11.60 -14.27
N PRO A 291 -10.05 -10.97 -15.45
CA PRO A 291 -11.19 -10.33 -16.11
C PRO A 291 -12.39 -11.25 -16.37
N LEU A 292 -12.15 -12.54 -16.64
CA LEU A 292 -13.22 -13.54 -16.77
C LEU A 292 -14.01 -13.77 -15.47
N ALA A 293 -13.55 -13.27 -14.32
CA ALA A 293 -14.29 -13.30 -13.06
C ALA A 293 -15.70 -12.68 -13.19
N PHE A 294 -15.89 -11.70 -14.08
CA PHE A 294 -17.21 -11.13 -14.33
C PHE A 294 -18.18 -12.12 -14.99
N ALA A 295 -17.68 -13.06 -15.80
CA ALA A 295 -18.49 -13.99 -16.58
C ALA A 295 -18.70 -15.35 -15.92
N VAL A 296 -17.85 -15.71 -14.96
CA VAL A 296 -17.97 -17.00 -14.27
C VAL A 296 -18.92 -16.93 -13.07
N PRO A 297 -19.59 -18.05 -12.71
CA PRO A 297 -20.39 -18.15 -11.50
C PRO A 297 -19.59 -17.88 -10.23
N ALA A 298 -20.27 -17.43 -9.16
CA ALA A 298 -19.64 -17.06 -7.89
C ALA A 298 -18.75 -18.18 -7.31
N GLY A 299 -19.22 -19.43 -7.32
CA GLY A 299 -18.43 -20.57 -6.85
C GLY A 299 -17.10 -20.78 -7.60
N SER A 300 -17.06 -20.46 -8.90
CA SER A 300 -15.83 -20.52 -9.70
C SER A 300 -14.89 -19.33 -9.46
N ARG A 301 -15.40 -18.18 -9.03
CA ARG A 301 -14.57 -17.01 -8.67
C ARG A 301 -13.67 -17.30 -7.46
N ILE A 302 -14.13 -18.14 -6.53
CA ILE A 302 -13.32 -18.59 -5.39
C ILE A 302 -12.01 -19.24 -5.86
N ILE A 303 -12.06 -20.02 -6.96
CA ILE A 303 -10.85 -20.63 -7.56
C ILE A 303 -9.87 -19.54 -7.98
N LEU A 304 -10.34 -18.46 -8.63
CA LEU A 304 -9.50 -17.32 -9.00
C LEU A 304 -8.90 -16.65 -7.76
N GLY A 305 -9.72 -16.41 -6.73
CA GLY A 305 -9.25 -15.86 -5.45
C GLY A 305 -8.13 -16.71 -4.83
N VAL A 306 -8.31 -18.03 -4.79
CA VAL A 306 -7.30 -18.99 -4.31
C VAL A 306 -6.05 -18.99 -5.20
N SER A 307 -6.20 -18.90 -6.53
CA SER A 307 -5.06 -18.76 -7.45
C SER A 307 -4.23 -17.51 -7.18
N VAL A 308 -4.87 -16.37 -6.85
CA VAL A 308 -4.13 -15.16 -6.43
C VAL A 308 -3.30 -15.44 -5.17
N LEU A 309 -3.83 -16.19 -4.20
CA LEU A 309 -3.09 -16.55 -3.00
C LEU A 309 -1.87 -17.42 -3.33
N PHE A 310 -2.05 -18.44 -4.18
CA PHE A 310 -0.95 -19.29 -4.63
C PHE A 310 0.12 -18.51 -5.40
N MET A 311 -0.27 -17.51 -6.18
CA MET A 311 0.69 -16.60 -6.84
C MET A 311 1.55 -15.86 -5.80
N HIS A 312 0.96 -15.31 -4.74
CA HIS A 312 1.72 -14.64 -3.67
C HIS A 312 2.61 -15.60 -2.88
N VAL A 313 2.15 -16.82 -2.64
CA VAL A 313 2.99 -17.89 -2.04
C VAL A 313 4.14 -18.26 -2.96
N GLY A 314 3.91 -18.34 -4.28
CA GLY A 314 4.94 -18.52 -5.28
C GLY A 314 5.99 -17.42 -5.22
N ILE A 315 5.57 -16.15 -5.26
CA ILE A 315 6.44 -14.98 -5.13
C ILE A 315 7.26 -15.06 -3.84
N PHE A 316 6.64 -15.37 -2.69
CA PHE A 316 7.35 -15.57 -1.42
C PHE A 316 8.43 -16.66 -1.53
N ALA A 317 8.08 -17.80 -2.11
CA ALA A 317 8.93 -18.97 -2.16
C ALA A 317 10.13 -18.80 -3.09
N VAL A 318 9.90 -18.26 -4.30
CA VAL A 318 10.87 -18.31 -5.39
C VAL A 318 11.37 -16.94 -5.87
N GLN A 319 10.70 -15.84 -5.55
CA GLN A 319 11.11 -14.50 -5.99
C GLN A 319 11.58 -13.65 -4.80
N SER A 320 10.67 -13.19 -3.93
CA SER A 320 10.97 -12.34 -2.79
C SER A 320 10.04 -12.62 -1.62
N ALA A 321 10.65 -13.00 -0.50
CA ALA A 321 9.92 -13.28 0.74
C ALA A 321 9.21 -12.03 1.30
N VAL A 322 9.87 -10.88 1.22
CA VAL A 322 9.31 -9.60 1.67
C VAL A 322 8.10 -9.25 0.83
N ILE A 323 8.20 -9.32 -0.50
CA ILE A 323 7.06 -9.00 -1.36
C ILE A 323 5.88 -9.92 -1.05
N GLY A 324 6.08 -11.25 -1.08
CA GLY A 324 4.99 -12.20 -0.86
C GLY A 324 4.27 -12.01 0.49
N ILE A 325 5.00 -11.72 1.58
CA ILE A 325 4.39 -11.45 2.90
C ILE A 325 3.64 -10.12 2.93
N PHE A 326 4.19 -9.09 2.30
CA PHE A 326 3.56 -7.77 2.28
C PHE A 326 2.27 -7.75 1.44
N PHE A 327 1.99 -8.77 0.64
CA PHE A 327 0.70 -8.92 -0.04
C PHE A 327 -0.38 -9.62 0.80
N ILE A 328 -0.05 -10.22 1.95
CA ILE A 328 -1.02 -10.90 2.84
C ILE A 328 -2.20 -10.00 3.27
N PRO A 329 -2.02 -8.69 3.54
CA PRO A 329 -3.14 -7.79 3.79
C PRO A 329 -4.22 -7.77 2.68
N ASN A 330 -3.87 -8.11 1.44
CA ASN A 330 -4.84 -8.14 0.34
C ASN A 330 -5.78 -9.36 0.37
N ILE A 331 -5.50 -10.37 1.20
CA ILE A 331 -6.36 -11.56 1.33
C ILE A 331 -7.79 -11.17 1.69
N ALA A 332 -7.98 -10.21 2.60
CA ALA A 332 -9.31 -9.74 2.97
C ALA A 332 -10.08 -9.17 1.78
N SER A 333 -9.38 -8.42 0.92
CA SER A 333 -9.96 -7.83 -0.29
C SER A 333 -10.29 -8.89 -1.34
N TYR A 334 -9.39 -9.85 -1.58
CA TYR A 334 -9.65 -10.96 -2.50
C TYR A 334 -10.80 -11.84 -2.04
N THR A 335 -10.87 -12.15 -0.73
CA THR A 335 -11.98 -12.91 -0.16
C THR A 335 -13.30 -12.16 -0.31
N LEU A 336 -13.34 -10.86 -0.04
CA LEU A 336 -14.56 -10.05 -0.21
C LEU A 336 -14.98 -9.95 -1.69
N GLY A 337 -14.04 -9.71 -2.60
CA GLY A 337 -14.34 -9.51 -4.02
C GLY A 337 -14.63 -10.81 -4.75
N PHE A 338 -13.72 -11.78 -4.73
CA PHE A 338 -13.91 -13.06 -5.42
C PHE A 338 -14.89 -13.99 -4.71
N GLY A 339 -15.12 -13.82 -3.41
CA GLY A 339 -16.16 -14.53 -2.66
C GLY A 339 -17.55 -13.89 -2.80
N ALA A 340 -17.69 -12.80 -3.56
CA ALA A 340 -18.97 -12.11 -3.72
C ALA A 340 -19.98 -12.96 -4.52
N ASP A 341 -21.10 -13.32 -3.87
CA ASP A 341 -22.23 -13.98 -4.52
C ASP A 341 -23.07 -12.99 -5.32
N LEU A 342 -22.57 -12.66 -6.52
CA LEU A 342 -23.21 -11.72 -7.43
C LEU A 342 -23.68 -12.45 -8.68
N ALA A 343 -25.00 -12.54 -8.83
CA ALA A 343 -25.62 -13.01 -10.06
C ALA A 343 -25.27 -12.08 -11.24
N TRP A 344 -25.10 -12.66 -12.43
CA TRP A 344 -24.89 -11.91 -13.66
C TRP A 344 -26.03 -10.92 -13.90
N GLY A 345 -25.69 -9.67 -14.23
CA GLY A 345 -26.68 -8.59 -14.45
C GLY A 345 -27.36 -8.08 -13.17
N SER A 346 -26.96 -8.55 -11.98
CA SER A 346 -27.41 -7.94 -10.72
C SER A 346 -26.87 -6.51 -10.57
N PRO A 347 -27.49 -5.65 -9.74
CA PRO A 347 -26.96 -4.32 -9.47
C PRO A 347 -25.52 -4.31 -8.94
N GLY A 348 -25.16 -5.28 -8.09
CA GLY A 348 -23.80 -5.45 -7.61
C GLY A 348 -22.82 -5.85 -8.73
N TRP A 349 -23.25 -6.72 -9.66
CA TRP A 349 -22.46 -7.06 -10.84
C TRP A 349 -22.21 -5.85 -11.75
N PHE A 350 -23.23 -5.03 -12.02
CA PHE A 350 -23.07 -3.80 -12.80
C PHE A 350 -22.15 -2.79 -12.10
N CYS A 351 -22.21 -2.69 -10.77
CA CYS A 351 -21.26 -1.89 -9.99
C CYS A 351 -19.82 -2.39 -10.21
N ALA A 352 -19.59 -3.70 -10.14
CA ALA A 352 -18.29 -4.31 -10.38
C ALA A 352 -17.74 -4.00 -11.78
N ALA A 353 -18.60 -4.19 -12.80
CA ALA A 353 -18.26 -3.88 -14.18
C ALA A 353 -17.96 -2.39 -14.37
N LEU A 354 -18.75 -1.50 -13.77
CA LEU A 354 -18.57 -0.04 -13.87
C LEU A 354 -17.23 0.40 -13.26
N VAL A 355 -16.88 -0.08 -12.06
CA VAL A 355 -15.59 0.24 -11.40
C VAL A 355 -14.42 -0.15 -12.29
N CYS A 356 -14.47 -1.34 -12.88
CA CYS A 356 -13.44 -1.82 -13.78
C CYS A 356 -13.40 -1.03 -15.10
N CYS A 357 -14.56 -0.76 -15.71
CA CYS A 357 -14.64 -0.02 -16.97
C CYS A 357 -14.20 1.44 -16.83
N LEU A 358 -14.55 2.14 -15.75
CA LEU A 358 -14.14 3.54 -15.55
C LEU A 358 -12.61 3.67 -15.42
N SER A 359 -12.00 2.73 -14.71
CA SER A 359 -10.57 2.74 -14.45
C SER A 359 -9.77 2.25 -15.67
N MET A 360 -10.08 1.07 -16.20
CA MET A 360 -9.41 0.53 -17.39
C MET A 360 -9.73 1.33 -18.65
N GLY A 361 -10.97 1.84 -18.77
CA GLY A 361 -11.37 2.71 -19.87
C GLY A 361 -10.56 4.00 -19.89
N THR A 362 -10.19 4.56 -18.73
CA THR A 362 -9.30 5.73 -18.69
C THR A 362 -7.91 5.41 -19.24
N VAL A 363 -7.34 4.24 -18.88
CA VAL A 363 -6.04 3.78 -19.41
C VAL A 363 -6.13 3.56 -20.92
N ALA A 364 -7.17 2.84 -21.39
CA ALA A 364 -7.38 2.55 -22.80
C ALA A 364 -7.60 3.81 -23.64
N LEU A 365 -8.40 4.77 -23.16
CA LEU A 365 -8.69 6.01 -23.88
C LEU A 365 -7.48 6.95 -23.96
N ARG A 366 -6.65 6.98 -22.91
CA ARG A 366 -5.48 7.86 -22.87
C ARG A 366 -4.23 7.22 -23.45
N MET A 367 -4.23 5.89 -23.64
CA MET A 367 -3.06 5.10 -24.00
C MET A 367 -1.87 5.46 -23.11
N ARG A 368 -2.15 5.65 -21.81
CA ARG A 368 -1.21 6.07 -20.78
C ARG A 368 -1.60 5.43 -19.46
N LEU A 369 -0.62 5.13 -18.62
CA LEU A 369 -0.88 4.62 -17.27
C LEU A 369 -1.58 5.71 -16.45
N LEU A 370 -2.37 5.30 -15.45
CA LEU A 370 -2.90 6.25 -14.49
C LEU A 370 -1.73 6.94 -13.75
N PRO A 371 -1.86 8.22 -13.40
CA PRO A 371 -0.79 8.88 -12.66
C PRO A 371 -0.65 8.25 -11.27
N GLU A 372 0.58 8.09 -10.79
CA GLU A 372 0.83 7.82 -9.38
C GLU A 372 0.46 9.06 -8.59
N ASN A 373 -0.77 9.22 -8.14
CA ASN A 373 -1.27 10.43 -7.49
C ASN A 373 -2.40 10.07 -6.51
N TRP A 374 -2.00 9.71 -5.29
CA TRP A 374 -2.88 9.19 -4.25
C TRP A 374 -4.27 9.89 -4.20
N PRO A 375 -5.37 9.13 -4.17
CA PRO A 375 -5.45 7.67 -4.04
C PRO A 375 -5.33 6.91 -5.37
N ILE A 376 -4.88 7.55 -6.46
CA ILE A 376 -4.73 6.89 -7.77
C ILE A 376 -3.30 6.34 -7.93
N THR A 377 -3.15 5.17 -8.56
CA THR A 377 -1.86 4.52 -8.86
C THR A 377 -1.90 3.93 -10.28
N PRO A 378 -0.77 3.91 -11.04
CA PRO A 378 -0.64 3.25 -12.33
C PRO A 378 -0.76 1.73 -12.21
N LEU A 379 -0.57 1.17 -11.00
CA LEU A 379 -0.51 -0.27 -10.74
C LEU A 379 0.53 -1.01 -11.58
N ALA A 380 1.63 -0.34 -11.91
CA ALA A 380 2.71 -0.92 -12.69
C ALA A 380 3.64 -1.79 -11.83
N LEU A 381 3.14 -2.96 -11.42
CA LEU A 381 3.93 -3.94 -10.67
C LEU A 381 4.80 -4.76 -11.64
N PHE A 382 6.13 -4.58 -11.55
CA PHE A 382 7.10 -5.30 -12.38
C PHE A 382 6.88 -5.09 -13.89
N GLY A 383 6.61 -3.86 -14.29
CA GLY A 383 6.24 -3.55 -15.68
C GLY A 383 7.35 -3.77 -16.73
N TRP A 384 8.60 -3.90 -16.30
CA TRP A 384 9.77 -3.91 -17.17
C TRP A 384 10.04 -5.30 -17.77
N SER A 385 10.37 -5.36 -19.07
CA SER A 385 10.85 -6.60 -19.71
C SER A 385 12.26 -6.95 -19.23
N GLY A 386 12.73 -8.18 -19.47
CA GLY A 386 14.07 -8.62 -19.05
C GLY A 386 15.20 -7.73 -19.58
N ARG A 387 15.09 -7.29 -20.85
CA ARG A 387 16.03 -6.33 -21.46
C ARG A 387 16.04 -5.01 -20.70
N GLN A 388 14.86 -4.39 -20.55
CA GLN A 388 14.70 -3.11 -19.85
C GLN A 388 15.18 -3.19 -18.40
N TRP A 389 14.80 -4.26 -17.69
CA TRP A 389 15.19 -4.53 -16.31
C TRP A 389 16.70 -4.55 -16.18
N ASN A 390 17.41 -5.39 -16.95
CA ASN A 390 18.86 -5.51 -16.87
C ASN A 390 19.57 -4.18 -17.17
N THR A 391 19.10 -3.44 -18.19
CA THR A 391 19.67 -2.14 -18.57
C THR A 391 19.51 -1.12 -17.43
N MET A 392 18.31 -0.95 -16.86
CA MET A 392 18.10 -0.02 -15.75
C MET A 392 18.80 -0.47 -14.47
N PHE A 393 18.76 -1.75 -14.13
CA PHE A 393 19.40 -2.26 -12.92
C PHE A 393 20.91 -2.06 -12.99
N GLY A 394 21.53 -2.32 -14.15
CA GLY A 394 22.95 -2.07 -14.36
C GLY A 394 23.32 -0.59 -14.24
N LEU A 395 22.53 0.30 -14.85
CA LEU A 395 22.81 1.73 -14.88
C LEU A 395 22.45 2.47 -13.58
N PHE A 396 21.43 2.02 -12.85
CA PHE A 396 20.84 2.77 -11.73
C PHE A 396 20.92 2.06 -10.39
N VAL A 397 21.29 0.77 -10.31
CA VAL A 397 21.21 -0.02 -9.06
C VAL A 397 22.50 -0.79 -8.72
N THR A 398 23.04 -1.64 -9.60
CA THR A 398 24.16 -2.55 -9.24
C THR A 398 25.53 -2.11 -9.75
N GLY A 399 25.59 -1.21 -10.74
CA GLY A 399 26.83 -0.73 -11.34
C GLY A 399 27.54 0.37 -10.54
N ARG A 400 28.45 1.10 -11.20
CA ARG A 400 29.11 2.30 -10.64
C ARG A 400 28.37 3.59 -10.93
N THR A 401 27.27 3.54 -11.66
CA THR A 401 26.49 4.72 -12.02
C THR A 401 25.18 4.76 -11.26
N ARG A 402 24.64 5.96 -11.02
CA ARG A 402 23.33 6.17 -10.40
C ARG A 402 22.63 7.35 -11.03
N LEU A 403 21.31 7.28 -11.16
CA LEU A 403 20.47 8.47 -11.28
C LEU A 403 20.11 8.92 -9.87
N VAL A 404 20.51 10.14 -9.50
CA VAL A 404 20.31 10.68 -8.15
C VAL A 404 19.53 11.99 -8.17
N LEU A 405 18.78 12.21 -7.11
CA LEU A 405 17.88 13.34 -6.93
C LEU A 405 18.33 14.18 -5.73
N GLY A 406 18.17 15.49 -5.81
CA GLY A 406 18.52 16.39 -4.71
C GLY A 406 17.63 17.63 -4.66
N PRO A 407 17.61 18.33 -3.51
CA PRO A 407 17.09 19.70 -3.46
C PRO A 407 17.95 20.63 -4.31
N ASP A 408 17.50 21.86 -4.57
CA ASP A 408 18.29 22.86 -5.31
C ASP A 408 19.44 23.38 -4.43
N THR A 409 20.55 22.64 -4.42
CA THR A 409 21.77 23.03 -3.70
C THR A 409 22.75 23.69 -4.66
N ALA A 410 23.45 24.73 -4.19
CA ALA A 410 24.46 25.43 -4.98
C ALA A 410 25.72 24.57 -5.28
N ARG A 411 25.95 23.50 -4.52
CA ARG A 411 27.20 22.71 -4.53
C ARG A 411 27.18 21.48 -5.46
N GLY A 412 26.04 21.12 -6.07
CA GLY A 412 25.92 19.88 -6.85
C GLY A 412 25.95 18.62 -5.95
N PRO A 413 26.01 17.41 -6.55
CA PRO A 413 25.99 16.15 -5.82
C PRO A 413 27.40 15.62 -5.48
N LEU A 414 28.48 16.29 -5.92
CA LEU A 414 29.84 15.80 -5.74
C LEU A 414 30.21 15.68 -4.25
N GLY A 415 30.70 14.51 -3.84
CA GLY A 415 31.02 14.20 -2.45
C GLY A 415 29.80 13.90 -1.57
N CYS A 416 28.58 13.96 -2.11
CA CYS A 416 27.38 13.52 -1.39
C CYS A 416 27.30 11.99 -1.37
N PHE A 417 26.71 11.45 -0.31
CA PHE A 417 26.37 10.03 -0.21
C PHE A 417 25.04 9.76 -0.90
N VAL A 418 24.97 8.70 -1.71
CA VAL A 418 23.70 8.24 -2.30
C VAL A 418 22.93 7.43 -1.27
N VAL A 419 21.80 7.97 -0.83
CA VAL A 419 20.88 7.28 0.06
C VAL A 419 20.07 6.28 -0.75
N GLU A 420 20.45 5.00 -0.63
CA GLU A 420 19.67 3.87 -1.10
C GLU A 420 18.60 3.49 -0.07
N ARG A 421 17.44 3.06 -0.56
CA ARG A 421 16.34 2.63 0.30
C ARG A 421 16.57 1.17 0.68
N THR A 422 17.09 0.96 1.88
CA THR A 422 17.12 -0.39 2.46
C THR A 422 15.83 -0.65 3.24
N VAL A 423 15.40 -1.92 3.28
CA VAL A 423 14.24 -2.37 4.10
C VAL A 423 14.42 -2.00 5.58
N ARG A 424 15.66 -1.86 6.03
CA ARG A 424 16.02 -1.56 7.43
C ARG A 424 16.28 -0.09 7.71
N GLY A 425 16.14 0.78 6.71
CA GLY A 425 16.50 2.19 6.80
C GLY A 425 18.02 2.40 6.75
N GLY A 426 18.47 3.41 6.00
CA GLY A 426 19.87 3.81 6.01
C GLY A 426 20.27 4.38 7.37
N THR A 427 21.49 4.07 7.83
CA THR A 427 22.07 4.74 9.00
C THR A 427 22.25 6.22 8.70
N SER A 428 21.98 7.06 9.69
CA SER A 428 22.09 8.50 9.57
C SER A 428 23.56 8.92 9.47
N SER A 429 24.13 9.00 8.25
CA SER A 429 25.40 9.70 8.06
C SER A 429 25.17 11.21 8.13
N GLU A 430 26.02 11.95 8.84
CA GLU A 430 25.97 13.43 8.87
C GLU A 430 26.34 14.08 7.54
N LEU A 431 26.77 13.26 6.56
CA LEU A 431 27.21 13.71 5.24
C LEU A 431 26.07 14.34 4.43
N PRO A 432 26.39 15.26 3.50
CA PRO A 432 25.46 15.70 2.46
C PRO A 432 24.88 14.51 1.70
N ARG A 433 23.58 14.55 1.40
CA ARG A 433 22.82 13.42 0.85
C ARG A 433 22.19 13.76 -0.48
N VAL A 434 22.20 12.79 -1.38
CA VAL A 434 21.33 12.71 -2.56
C VAL A 434 20.57 11.39 -2.54
N TYR A 435 19.47 11.29 -3.26
CA TYR A 435 18.55 10.15 -3.17
C TYR A 435 18.54 9.35 -4.46
N SER A 436 18.57 8.03 -4.37
CA SER A 436 18.43 7.15 -5.53
C SER A 436 17.10 7.41 -6.25
N ALA A 437 17.14 7.72 -7.55
CA ALA A 437 15.92 7.91 -8.33
C ALA A 437 15.16 6.60 -8.58
N TRP A 438 15.87 5.46 -8.59
CA TRP A 438 15.26 4.13 -8.69
C TRP A 438 14.27 3.89 -7.55
N ASP A 439 14.70 4.19 -6.32
CA ASP A 439 13.89 3.95 -5.12
C ASP A 439 12.75 4.95 -4.93
N VAL A 440 12.75 6.05 -5.69
CA VAL A 440 11.86 7.20 -5.47
C VAL A 440 10.91 7.48 -6.64
N CYS A 441 11.27 7.20 -7.91
CA CYS A 441 10.36 7.42 -9.06
C CYS A 441 10.39 6.41 -10.20
N LEU A 442 11.38 5.53 -10.31
CA LEU A 442 11.54 4.65 -11.48
C LEU A 442 11.40 3.15 -11.16
N GLY A 443 11.24 2.80 -9.88
CA GLY A 443 11.49 1.45 -9.37
C GLY A 443 10.55 0.33 -9.85
N GLU A 444 10.63 -0.78 -9.13
CA GLU A 444 9.97 -2.05 -9.46
C GLU A 444 8.44 -1.93 -9.57
N THR A 445 7.87 -1.04 -8.76
CA THR A 445 6.42 -0.80 -8.67
C THR A 445 6.04 0.65 -8.94
N THR A 446 7.01 1.50 -9.31
CA THR A 446 6.80 2.94 -9.44
C THR A 446 7.25 3.41 -10.81
N VAL A 447 6.34 3.98 -11.58
CA VAL A 447 6.63 4.57 -12.88
C VAL A 447 5.85 5.87 -13.04
N GLN A 448 6.50 6.89 -13.58
CA GLN A 448 5.89 8.16 -13.94
C GLN A 448 5.85 8.25 -15.46
N ASN A 449 4.69 8.57 -16.04
CA ASN A 449 4.52 8.59 -17.50
C ASN A 449 5.56 9.51 -18.18
N GLU A 450 5.83 10.68 -17.60
CA GLU A 450 6.78 11.64 -18.15
C GLU A 450 8.22 11.12 -18.14
N ILE A 451 8.58 10.30 -17.16
CA ILE A 451 9.90 9.67 -17.11
C ILE A 451 9.95 8.48 -18.06
N LEU A 452 8.88 7.68 -18.13
CA LEU A 452 8.75 6.56 -19.06
C LEU A 452 8.87 7.02 -20.51
N GLU A 453 8.23 8.13 -20.88
CA GLU A 453 8.31 8.75 -22.21
C GLU A 453 9.72 9.24 -22.56
N ALA A 454 10.58 9.47 -21.57
CA ALA A 454 11.96 9.93 -21.75
C ALA A 454 13.00 8.79 -21.83
N LEU A 455 12.60 7.55 -21.56
CA LEU A 455 13.49 6.39 -21.64
C LEU A 455 13.69 5.94 -23.09
N ASP A 456 14.95 5.80 -23.48
CA ASP A 456 15.37 5.24 -24.78
C ASP A 456 16.34 4.09 -24.51
N PHE A 457 15.79 2.87 -24.44
CA PHE A 457 16.56 1.67 -24.10
C PHE A 457 17.61 1.30 -25.15
N ASP A 458 17.33 1.57 -26.43
CA ASP A 458 18.31 1.34 -27.49
C ASP A 458 19.50 2.28 -27.33
N ALA A 459 19.25 3.55 -26.97
CA ALA A 459 20.32 4.48 -26.67
C ALA A 459 21.08 4.10 -25.39
N MET A 460 20.39 3.71 -24.32
CA MET A 460 20.94 3.38 -23.00
C MET A 460 21.90 2.18 -22.99
N GLU A 461 21.70 1.23 -23.91
CA GLU A 461 22.56 0.05 -24.03
C GLU A 461 23.88 0.33 -24.76
N ARG A 462 24.01 1.50 -25.41
CA ARG A 462 25.25 1.87 -26.09
C ARG A 462 26.31 2.33 -25.09
N PRO A 463 27.59 1.97 -25.26
CA PRO A 463 28.67 2.43 -24.39
C PRO A 463 28.86 3.95 -24.35
N ASP A 464 28.42 4.66 -25.39
CA ASP A 464 28.52 6.11 -25.56
C ASP A 464 27.20 6.85 -25.25
N TRP A 465 26.28 6.22 -24.52
CA TRP A 465 25.01 6.82 -24.15
C TRP A 465 25.18 8.17 -23.41
N ASP A 466 24.64 9.24 -24.00
CA ASP A 466 24.53 10.55 -23.35
C ASP A 466 23.23 10.65 -22.54
N ALA A 467 23.37 10.57 -21.22
CA ALA A 467 22.25 10.67 -20.28
C ALA A 467 21.68 12.09 -20.14
N THR A 468 22.28 13.13 -20.75
CA THR A 468 21.89 14.53 -20.56
C THR A 468 20.43 14.81 -20.89
N GLY A 469 19.94 14.28 -22.02
CA GLY A 469 18.54 14.44 -22.43
C GLY A 469 17.58 13.84 -21.39
N PHE A 470 17.87 12.61 -20.96
CA PHE A 470 17.06 11.91 -19.96
C PHE A 470 17.06 12.62 -18.60
N VAL A 471 18.23 13.03 -18.10
CA VAL A 471 18.36 13.75 -16.82
C VAL A 471 17.59 15.07 -16.84
N ARG A 472 17.59 15.81 -17.95
CA ARG A 472 16.80 17.03 -18.11
C ARG A 472 15.30 16.77 -18.04
N SER A 473 14.81 15.68 -18.64
CA SER A 473 13.40 15.29 -18.56
C SER A 473 12.99 14.95 -17.13
N VAL A 474 13.81 14.20 -16.40
CA VAL A 474 13.57 13.88 -14.98
C VAL A 474 13.56 15.16 -14.12
N GLU A 475 14.52 16.06 -14.33
CA GLU A 475 14.57 17.35 -13.61
C GLU A 475 13.35 18.22 -13.92
N ALA A 476 12.95 18.32 -15.19
CA ALA A 476 11.76 19.07 -15.59
C ALA A 476 10.49 18.53 -14.91
N TRP A 477 10.34 17.20 -14.84
CA TRP A 477 9.26 16.56 -14.11
C TRP A 477 9.30 16.88 -12.61
N LEU A 478 10.47 16.81 -11.96
CA LEU A 478 10.64 17.17 -10.54
C LEU A 478 10.21 18.61 -10.25
N VAL A 479 10.66 19.55 -11.09
CA VAL A 479 10.35 20.98 -10.96
C VAL A 479 8.87 21.28 -11.18
N SER A 480 8.25 20.61 -12.15
CA SER A 480 6.82 20.76 -12.47
C SER A 480 5.95 20.15 -11.37
N ALA A 481 6.23 18.91 -10.97
CA ALA A 481 5.42 18.17 -10.03
C ALA A 481 5.59 18.67 -8.59
N ARG A 482 6.84 18.91 -8.16
CA ARG A 482 7.22 19.25 -6.77
C ARG A 482 6.60 18.30 -5.73
N ARG A 483 6.58 17.00 -6.06
CA ARG A 483 5.86 15.99 -5.28
C ARG A 483 6.76 15.20 -4.34
N MET A 484 8.04 15.13 -4.64
CA MET A 484 9.03 14.48 -3.78
C MET A 484 9.55 15.48 -2.77
N ILE A 485 9.35 15.18 -1.49
CA ILE A 485 9.69 16.05 -0.38
C ILE A 485 10.66 15.31 0.54
N VAL A 486 11.76 15.96 0.91
CA VAL A 486 12.63 15.45 1.97
C VAL A 486 11.91 15.57 3.30
N VAL A 487 11.60 14.45 3.96
CA VAL A 487 10.71 14.40 5.15
C VAL A 487 11.24 15.30 6.27
N ARG A 488 12.56 15.36 6.46
CA ARG A 488 13.18 16.11 7.55
C ARG A 488 13.17 17.63 7.33
N SER A 489 13.49 18.09 6.13
CA SER A 489 13.61 19.53 5.82
C SER A 489 12.33 20.12 5.23
N GLY A 490 11.45 19.28 4.68
CA GLY A 490 10.28 19.72 3.91
C GLY A 490 10.63 20.28 2.53
N GLU A 491 11.91 20.23 2.13
CA GLU A 491 12.36 20.74 0.84
C GLU A 491 11.98 19.79 -0.29
N PRO A 492 11.52 20.32 -1.44
CA PRO A 492 11.28 19.49 -2.60
C PRO A 492 12.59 19.03 -3.25
N LEU A 493 12.60 17.82 -3.80
CA LEU A 493 13.63 17.40 -4.74
C LEU A 493 13.36 18.09 -6.08
N LEU A 494 14.34 18.84 -6.56
CA LEU A 494 14.21 19.71 -7.74
C LEU A 494 15.29 19.46 -8.78
N ARG A 495 16.33 18.70 -8.44
CA ARG A 495 17.51 18.48 -9.28
C ARG A 495 17.70 16.99 -9.54
N ALA A 496 18.14 16.65 -10.74
CA ALA A 496 18.50 15.30 -11.14
C ALA A 496 19.93 15.29 -11.72
N TYR A 497 20.67 14.23 -11.42
CA TYR A 497 22.04 14.02 -11.90
C TYR A 497 22.25 12.55 -12.24
N PHE A 498 22.96 12.29 -13.33
CA PHE A 498 23.53 10.97 -13.59
C PHE A 498 25.00 11.01 -13.15
N VAL A 499 25.37 10.14 -12.22
CA VAL A 499 26.63 10.22 -11.48
C VAL A 499 27.36 8.89 -11.46
N GLU A 500 28.68 8.95 -11.27
CA GLU A 500 29.50 7.81 -10.88
C GLU A 500 29.68 7.82 -9.35
N VAL A 501 29.57 6.65 -8.73
CA VAL A 501 29.71 6.43 -7.30
C VAL A 501 30.91 5.53 -6.99
N ALA A 502 31.58 5.81 -5.88
CA ALA A 502 32.59 4.94 -5.29
C ALA A 502 31.95 3.70 -4.65
N GLY A 503 32.78 2.73 -4.24
CA GLY A 503 32.32 1.48 -3.62
C GLY A 503 31.59 1.66 -2.28
N ASP A 504 31.74 2.82 -1.63
CA ASP A 504 31.01 3.20 -0.43
C ASP A 504 29.67 3.91 -0.74
N GLY A 505 29.36 4.22 -2.01
CA GLY A 505 28.16 4.95 -2.42
C GLY A 505 28.34 6.48 -2.48
N THR A 506 29.56 6.99 -2.27
CA THR A 506 29.85 8.44 -2.41
C THR A 506 29.93 8.83 -3.89
N VAL A 507 29.32 9.96 -4.25
CA VAL A 507 29.39 10.51 -5.62
C VAL A 507 30.79 11.04 -5.92
N VAL A 508 31.47 10.46 -6.91
CA VAL A 508 32.84 10.84 -7.31
C VAL A 508 32.90 11.62 -8.61
N LYS A 509 31.87 11.53 -9.45
CA LYS A 509 31.82 12.22 -10.74
C LYS A 509 30.38 12.49 -11.17
N VAL A 510 30.15 13.65 -11.77
CA VAL A 510 28.89 13.97 -12.46
C VAL A 510 29.07 13.67 -13.94
N LEU A 511 28.29 12.73 -14.46
CA LEU A 511 28.32 12.30 -15.87
C LEU A 511 27.36 13.13 -16.72
N ALA A 512 26.19 13.46 -16.17
CA ALA A 512 25.23 14.37 -16.78
C ALA A 512 24.45 15.15 -15.71
N SER A 513 24.12 16.40 -16.01
CA SER A 513 23.26 17.25 -15.18
C SER A 513 22.09 17.80 -16.00
N GLY A 514 21.03 18.22 -15.32
CA GLY A 514 19.85 18.80 -15.94
C GLY A 514 20.08 20.18 -16.61
N THR A 515 19.36 21.19 -16.14
CA THR A 515 19.25 22.50 -16.81
C THR A 515 20.31 23.53 -16.41
N ARG A 516 21.02 23.32 -15.29
CA ARG A 516 22.15 24.17 -14.92
C ARG A 516 23.47 23.43 -15.15
N PRO A 517 24.35 23.89 -16.07
CA PRO A 517 25.74 23.46 -16.02
C PRO A 517 26.27 23.81 -14.64
N GLU A 518 26.86 22.84 -13.95
CA GLU A 518 27.46 23.11 -12.65
C GLU A 518 28.51 24.19 -12.86
N ARG A 519 28.44 25.25 -12.05
CA ARG A 519 29.63 26.09 -11.90
C ARG A 519 30.64 25.17 -11.25
N CYS A 520 31.63 24.70 -12.02
CA CYS A 520 32.81 24.07 -11.45
C CYS A 520 33.19 24.93 -10.26
N PRO A 521 33.20 24.41 -9.02
CA PRO A 521 33.75 25.18 -7.92
C PRO A 521 35.13 25.58 -8.41
N LEU A 522 35.34 26.90 -8.61
CA LEU A 522 36.65 27.45 -8.93
C LEU A 522 37.56 26.77 -7.93
N LEU A 523 38.46 25.91 -8.43
CA LEU A 523 39.43 25.19 -7.62
C LEU A 523 40.12 26.26 -6.79
N SER A 524 39.65 26.48 -5.57
CA SER A 524 40.37 27.29 -4.61
C SER A 524 41.58 26.44 -4.33
N ASP A 525 42.73 26.85 -4.87
CA ASP A 525 44.05 26.28 -4.71
C ASP A 525 44.28 25.79 -3.27
N ALA A 526 43.81 24.57 -2.98
CA ALA A 526 44.20 23.83 -1.80
C ALA A 526 45.49 23.12 -2.20
N ARG A 527 46.57 23.90 -2.25
CA ARG A 527 47.93 23.36 -2.20
C ARG A 527 48.04 22.58 -0.88
N LEU A 528 48.05 21.26 -0.99
CA LEU A 528 48.72 20.36 -0.03
C LEU A 528 50.23 20.58 -0.12
#